data_AF-A0A7C5PWD6-F1
#
_entry.id   AF-A0A7C5PWD6-F1
#
_cell.length_a   1.000
_cell.length_b   1.000
_cell.length_c   1.000
_cell.angle_alpha   90.00
_cell.angle_beta   90.00
_cell.angle_gamma   90.00
#
_symmetry.space_group_name_H-M   'P 1'
#
loop_
_entity.id
_entity.type
_entity.pdbx_description
1 polymer ?
#
loop_
_entity_poly.entity_id
_entity_poly.type
_entity_poly.pdbx_seq_one_letter_code
_entity_poly.pdbx_strand_id
1 'polypeptide(L)'
;AFFRDVLELPFFDAGGGWLIFRPPEGELGVHPASETGEGGEPSGTHEFSFYCEDLDATVRELKDKGVEFEGEIQDQGFGLVAFFKAPGGLSLMLYQPKYEKT
;
A
#
# COMPACT_ATOMS: atom_id res chain seq x y z
N ALA A 1 -4.83 -13.08 11.18
CA ALA A 1 -5.00 -11.62 11.05
C ALA A 1 -4.19 -11.15 9.84
N PHE A 2 -4.84 -10.48 8.89
CA PHE A 2 -4.30 -10.19 7.55
C PHE A 2 -2.91 -9.54 7.55
N PHE A 3 -2.73 -8.41 8.24
CA PHE A 3 -1.42 -7.72 8.29
C PHE A 3 -0.29 -8.55 8.90
N ARG A 4 -0.60 -9.49 9.80
CA ARG A 4 0.37 -10.37 10.47
C ARG A 4 0.66 -11.64 9.66
N ASP A 5 -0.38 -12.30 9.16
CA ASP A 5 -0.26 -13.66 8.60
C ASP A 5 -0.15 -13.65 7.07
N VAL A 6 -0.66 -12.60 6.41
CA VAL A 6 -0.67 -12.49 4.94
C VAL A 6 0.40 -11.52 4.47
N LEU A 7 0.42 -10.30 5.04
CA LEU A 7 1.46 -9.31 4.73
C LEU A 7 2.74 -9.50 5.56
N GLU A 8 2.71 -10.40 6.55
CA GLU A 8 3.86 -10.78 7.37
C GLU A 8 4.62 -9.61 7.99
N LEU A 9 3.90 -8.53 8.30
CA LEU A 9 4.49 -7.33 8.88
C LEU A 9 4.97 -7.62 10.30
N PRO A 10 6.18 -7.14 10.68
CA PRO A 10 6.64 -7.21 12.07
C PRO A 10 5.62 -6.51 12.99
N PHE A 11 5.35 -7.10 14.16
CA PHE A 11 4.33 -6.56 15.06
C PHE A 11 4.66 -6.80 16.54
N PHE A 12 3.96 -6.09 17.41
CA PHE A 12 3.92 -6.31 18.85
C PHE A 12 2.46 -6.35 19.30
N ASP A 13 2.09 -7.38 20.05
CA ASP A 13 0.79 -7.45 20.71
C ASP A 13 0.88 -6.73 22.06
N ALA A 14 0.19 -5.59 22.18
CA ALA A 14 0.14 -4.81 23.42
C ALA A 14 -0.81 -5.43 24.48
N GLY A 15 -1.36 -6.62 24.21
CA GLY A 15 -2.33 -7.31 25.03
C GLY A 15 -3.75 -7.15 24.48
N GLY A 16 -4.59 -8.15 24.72
CA GLY A 16 -6.01 -8.11 24.33
C GLY A 16 -6.26 -8.09 22.82
N GLY A 17 -5.28 -8.46 22.00
CA GLY A 17 -5.39 -8.45 20.53
C GLY A 17 -5.16 -7.08 19.89
N TRP A 18 -4.65 -6.10 20.65
CA TRP A 18 -4.23 -4.81 20.10
C TRP A 18 -2.84 -4.92 19.48
N LEU A 19 -2.81 -5.19 18.17
CA LEU A 19 -1.57 -5.36 17.41
C LEU A 19 -1.02 -4.02 16.93
N ILE A 20 0.27 -3.78 17.16
CA ILE A 20 1.03 -2.62 16.67
C ILE A 20 2.05 -3.13 15.65
N PHE A 21 1.92 -2.71 14.39
CA PHE A 21 2.81 -3.12 13.30
C PHE A 21 3.98 -2.16 13.14
N ARG A 22 5.15 -2.69 12.77
CA ARG A 22 6.40 -1.96 12.54
C ARG A 22 6.94 -2.32 11.15
N PRO A 23 6.60 -1.55 10.11
CA PRO A 23 7.24 -1.73 8.81
C PRO A 23 8.75 -1.47 8.94
N PRO A 24 9.60 -2.12 8.12
CA PRO A 24 11.05 -1.97 8.19
C PRO A 24 11.51 -0.56 7.82
N GLU A 25 10.77 0.10 6.93
CA GLU A 25 11.01 1.45 6.44
C GLU A 25 9.67 2.12 6.11
N GLY A 26 9.70 3.44 5.95
CA GLY A 26 8.52 4.23 5.62
C GLY A 26 8.92 5.59 5.07
N GLU A 27 8.18 6.04 4.05
CA GLU A 27 8.37 7.32 3.38
C GLU A 27 7.11 8.18 3.53
N LEU A 28 7.25 9.50 3.43
CA LEU A 28 6.13 10.44 3.36
C LEU A 28 6.14 11.14 2.01
N GLY A 29 5.19 10.77 1.14
CA GLY A 29 4.90 11.49 -0.09
C GLY A 29 3.88 12.60 0.15
N VAL A 30 4.11 13.77 -0.45
CA VAL A 30 3.13 14.86 -0.45
C VAL A 30 2.73 15.14 -1.88
N HIS A 31 1.50 14.77 -2.23
CA HIS A 31 0.95 15.06 -3.55
C HIS A 31 0.54 16.54 -3.63
N PRO A 32 0.74 17.21 -4.78
CA PRO A 32 0.09 18.47 -5.05
C PRO A 32 -1.43 18.32 -4.89
N ALA A 33 -2.04 19.18 -4.09
CA ALA A 33 -3.48 19.19 -3.85
C ALA A 33 -4.15 20.31 -4.64
N SER A 34 -5.40 20.09 -5.02
CA SER A 34 -6.25 21.08 -5.68
C SER A 34 -7.57 21.20 -4.93
N GLU A 35 -8.03 22.43 -4.65
CA GLU A 35 -9.33 22.64 -3.99
C GLU A 35 -10.50 22.07 -4.81
N THR A 36 -10.35 22.03 -6.13
CA THR A 36 -11.37 21.54 -7.07
C THR A 36 -11.17 20.08 -7.46
N GLY A 37 -10.04 19.46 -7.10
CA GLY A 37 -9.63 18.14 -7.60
C GLY A 37 -9.07 18.16 -9.03
N GLU A 38 -8.96 19.34 -9.67
CA GLU A 38 -8.34 19.45 -10.99
C GLU A 38 -6.81 19.41 -10.87
N GLY A 39 -6.18 18.42 -11.52
CA GLY A 39 -4.72 18.28 -11.56
C GLY A 39 -4.09 17.70 -10.29
N GLY A 40 -4.89 17.26 -9.32
CA GLY A 40 -4.44 16.63 -8.09
C GLY A 40 -5.61 16.23 -7.20
N GLU A 41 -5.34 15.45 -6.15
CA GLU A 41 -6.37 15.04 -5.21
C GLU A 41 -6.91 16.22 -4.39
N PRO A 42 -8.16 16.15 -3.90
CA PRO A 42 -8.71 17.15 -2.99
C PRO A 42 -7.83 17.36 -1.75
N SER A 43 -7.75 18.60 -1.28
CA SER A 43 -7.06 18.92 -0.02
C SER A 43 -7.60 18.08 1.14
N GLY A 44 -6.69 17.46 1.91
CA GLY A 44 -7.04 16.58 3.04
C GLY A 44 -7.16 15.10 2.69
N THR A 45 -7.07 14.75 1.40
CA THR A 45 -6.88 13.36 0.97
C THR A 45 -5.56 12.82 1.52
N HIS A 46 -5.62 11.64 2.12
CA HIS A 46 -4.47 10.92 2.62
C HIS A 46 -4.62 9.46 2.23
N GLU A 47 -3.48 8.83 1.94
CA GLU A 47 -3.42 7.43 1.58
C GLU A 47 -2.36 6.73 2.43
N PHE A 48 -2.59 5.44 2.68
CA PHE A 48 -1.58 4.55 3.22
C PHE A 48 -1.29 3.48 2.17
N SER A 49 -0.03 3.37 1.77
CA SER A 49 0.41 2.47 0.73
C SER A 49 1.62 1.65 1.17
N PHE A 50 1.74 0.47 0.59
CA PHE A 50 2.94 -0.35 0.68
C PHE A 50 3.73 -0.19 -0.61
N TYR A 51 5.04 -0.39 -0.53
CA TYR A 51 5.87 -0.49 -1.72
C TYR A 51 6.77 -1.71 -1.71
N CYS A 52 7.26 -2.06 -2.89
CA CYS A 52 8.13 -3.19 -3.13
C CYS A 52 9.12 -2.87 -4.26
N GLU A 53 10.14 -3.71 -4.44
CA GLU A 53 11.12 -3.55 -5.52
C GLU A 53 10.65 -4.18 -6.85
N ASP A 54 9.83 -5.23 -6.78
CA ASP A 54 9.26 -5.95 -7.93
C ASP A 54 7.76 -6.18 -7.72
N LEU A 55 6.94 -5.36 -8.36
CA LEU A 55 5.49 -5.41 -8.21
C LEU A 55 4.89 -6.70 -8.75
N ASP A 56 5.36 -7.20 -9.89
CA ASP A 56 4.84 -8.43 -10.49
C ASP A 56 5.09 -9.64 -9.59
N ALA A 57 6.29 -9.75 -9.02
CA ALA A 57 6.63 -10.81 -8.08
C ALA A 57 5.78 -10.73 -6.80
N THR A 58 5.67 -9.55 -6.19
CA THR A 58 4.89 -9.36 -4.95
C THR A 58 3.40 -9.58 -5.18
N VAL A 59 2.84 -9.15 -6.31
CA VAL A 59 1.43 -9.42 -6.66
C VAL A 59 1.17 -10.92 -6.78
N ARG A 60 2.07 -11.68 -7.42
CA ARG A 60 1.94 -13.15 -7.53
C ARG A 60 1.98 -13.81 -6.16
N GLU A 61 2.97 -13.46 -5.34
CA GLU A 61 3.10 -14.00 -3.97
C GLU A 61 1.86 -13.73 -3.12
N LEU A 62 1.33 -12.50 -3.16
CA LEU A 62 0.14 -12.14 -2.40
C LEU A 62 -1.12 -12.85 -2.94
N LYS A 63 -1.25 -13.03 -4.26
CA LYS A 63 -2.33 -13.83 -4.85
C LYS A 63 -2.25 -15.30 -4.41
N ASP A 64 -1.05 -15.88 -4.34
CA ASP A 64 -0.85 -17.25 -3.83
C ASP A 64 -1.23 -17.38 -2.35
N LYS A 65 -1.10 -16.29 -1.58
CA LYS A 65 -1.60 -16.16 -0.20
C LYS A 65 -3.10 -15.84 -0.09
N GLY A 66 -3.81 -15.75 -1.22
CA GLY A 66 -5.26 -15.52 -1.28
C GLY A 66 -5.69 -14.04 -1.26
N VAL A 67 -4.79 -13.10 -1.53
CA VAL A 67 -5.12 -11.67 -1.65
C VAL A 67 -5.82 -11.39 -2.98
N GLU A 68 -6.96 -10.68 -2.92
CA GLU A 68 -7.66 -10.19 -4.10
C GLU A 68 -7.11 -8.83 -4.55
N PHE A 69 -6.73 -8.75 -5.82
CA PHE A 69 -6.31 -7.49 -6.47
C PHE A 69 -7.44 -6.88 -7.29
N GLU A 70 -7.46 -5.55 -7.37
CA GLU A 70 -8.43 -4.75 -8.08
C GLU A 70 -7.83 -4.29 -9.42
N GLY A 71 -8.40 -4.78 -10.51
CA GLY A 71 -7.97 -4.40 -11.86
C GLY A 71 -6.55 -4.87 -12.21
N GLU A 72 -5.97 -4.19 -13.19
CA GLU A 72 -4.60 -4.42 -13.68
C GLU A 72 -3.60 -3.46 -13.02
N ILE A 73 -2.31 -3.79 -13.13
CA ILE A 73 -1.23 -2.89 -12.73
C ILE A 73 -1.27 -1.64 -13.61
N GLN A 74 -1.13 -0.47 -13.00
CA GLN A 74 -1.19 0.83 -13.67
C GLN A 74 0.10 1.61 -13.48
N ASP A 75 0.51 2.34 -14.50
CA ASP A 75 1.62 3.28 -14.41
C ASP A 75 1.08 4.67 -14.02
N GLN A 76 1.38 5.11 -12.79
CA GLN A 76 0.93 6.41 -12.29
C GLN A 76 2.03 7.50 -12.36
N GLY A 77 3.09 7.25 -13.15
CA GLY A 77 4.20 8.20 -13.32
C GLY A 77 5.22 8.14 -12.18
N PHE A 78 4.78 8.18 -10.92
CA PHE A 78 5.68 8.00 -9.76
C PHE A 78 6.06 6.54 -9.51
N GLY A 79 5.28 5.58 -10.03
CA GLY A 79 5.45 4.16 -9.81
C GLY A 79 4.50 3.29 -10.63
N LEU A 80 4.80 2.00 -10.68
CA LEU A 80 3.81 0.99 -11.07
C LEU A 80 2.94 0.67 -9.85
N VAL A 81 1.63 0.61 -10.01
CA VAL A 81 0.66 0.56 -8.90
C VAL A 81 -0.31 -0.59 -9.11
N ALA A 82 -0.60 -1.32 -8.04
CA ALA A 82 -1.70 -2.27 -7.96
C ALA A 82 -2.50 -2.01 -6.68
N PHE A 83 -3.82 -2.13 -6.75
CA PHE A 83 -4.68 -2.04 -5.57
C PHE A 83 -5.12 -3.44 -5.14
N PHE A 84 -5.18 -3.67 -3.83
CA PHE A 84 -5.64 -4.94 -3.27
C PHE A 84 -6.59 -4.74 -2.10
N LYS A 85 -7.48 -5.71 -1.92
CA LYS A 85 -8.46 -5.69 -0.83
C LYS A 85 -7.88 -6.21 0.46
N ALA A 86 -8.20 -5.53 1.56
CA ALA A 86 -7.89 -5.96 2.92
C ALA A 86 -9.17 -5.99 3.79
N PRO A 87 -9.15 -6.72 4.93
CA PRO A 87 -10.30 -6.77 5.84
C PRO A 87 -10.78 -5.39 6.28
N GLY A 88 -12.08 -5.27 6.57
CA GLY A 88 -12.70 -4.00 6.91
C GLY A 88 -13.15 -3.17 5.70
N GLY A 89 -13.09 -3.76 4.48
CA GLY A 89 -13.49 -3.08 3.24
C GLY A 89 -12.45 -2.07 2.75
N LEU A 90 -11.19 -2.25 3.15
CA LEU A 90 -10.09 -1.39 2.74
C LEU A 90 -9.61 -1.79 1.34
N SER A 91 -9.39 -0.80 0.48
CA SER A 91 -8.55 -0.95 -0.70
C SER A 91 -7.22 -0.26 -0.42
N LEU A 92 -6.12 -0.99 -0.58
CA LEU A 92 -4.77 -0.53 -0.26
C LEU A 92 -3.90 -0.56 -1.51
N MET A 93 -3.09 0.49 -1.68
CA MET A 93 -2.12 0.57 -2.76
C MET A 93 -0.85 -0.23 -2.41
N LEU A 94 -0.40 -1.06 -3.36
CA LEU A 94 0.95 -1.60 -3.43
C LEU A 94 1.62 -0.99 -4.67
N TYR A 95 2.82 -0.42 -4.54
CA TYR A 95 3.50 0.16 -5.69
C TYR A 95 4.99 -0.19 -5.76
N GLN A 96 5.54 -0.15 -6.97
CA GLN A 96 6.97 -0.17 -7.23
C GLN A 96 7.40 1.25 -7.64
N PRO A 97 8.22 1.93 -6.83
CA PRO A 97 8.63 3.30 -7.10
C PRO A 97 9.49 3.38 -8.37
N LYS A 98 9.33 4.47 -9.12
CA LYS A 98 10.18 4.85 -10.27
C LYS A 98 11.15 5.99 -9.95
N TYR A 99 11.22 6.38 -8.68
CA TYR A 99 12.17 7.34 -8.15
C TYR A 99 13.26 6.62 -7.35
N GLU A 100 14.40 7.28 -7.18
CA GLU A 100 15.50 6.77 -6.37
C GLU A 100 15.16 6.93 -4.89
N LYS A 101 15.21 5.81 -4.15
CA LYS A 101 15.09 5.78 -2.69
C LYS A 101 16.50 6.01 -2.13
N THR A 102 16.78 7.22 -1.67
CA THR A 102 18.10 7.63 -1.11
C THR A 102 18.40 6.95 0.23
#